data_AF-A0A7G8F0U7-F1
#
_entry.id   AF-A0A7G8F0U7-F1
#
_cell.length_a   1.000
_cell.length_b   1.000
_cell.length_c   1.000
_cell.angle_alpha   90.00
_cell.angle_beta   90.00
_cell.angle_gamma   90.00
#
_symmetry.space_group_name_H-M   'P 1'
#
loop_
_entity.id
_entity.type
_entity.pdbx_description
1 polymer ?
#
loop_
_entity_poly.entity_id
_entity_poly.type
_entity_poly.pdbx_seq_one_letter_code
_entity_poly.pdbx_strand_id
1 'polypeptide(L)' 'MAIGIRLEPELEKQLDRLAQSLGKTRSACVREAIANYLARFDGDEEAKRQSSLIAASSTQPWSEPLPDWDDWTA' A
#
# COMPACT_ATOMS: atom_id res chain seq x y z
N MET A 1 -13.95 -3.06 9.15
CA MET A 1 -13.32 -3.00 7.81
C MET A 1 -11.84 -3.36 7.97
N ALA A 2 -11.26 -4.18 7.08
CA ALA A 2 -9.88 -4.62 7.16
C ALA A 2 -9.18 -4.42 5.81
N ILE A 3 -7.97 -3.87 5.83
CA ILE A 3 -7.10 -3.70 4.66
C ILE A 3 -6.03 -4.79 4.73
N GLY A 4 -5.89 -5.59 3.68
CA GLY A 4 -4.80 -6.56 3.56
C GLY A 4 -3.50 -5.83 3.19
N ILE A 5 -2.44 -6.03 3.98
CA ILE A 5 -1.12 -5.43 3.73
C ILE A 5 -0.15 -6.56 3.40
N ARG A 6 0.55 -6.44 2.27
CA ARG A 6 1.63 -7.34 1.91
C ARG A 6 2.89 -6.89 2.61
N LEU A 7 3.54 -7.82 3.32
CA LEU A 7 4.81 -7.59 3.99
C LEU A 7 5.82 -8.59 3.43
N GLU A 8 7.07 -8.15 3.37
CA GLU A 8 8.17 -9.08 3.07
C GLU A 8 8.32 -10.08 4.24
N PRO A 9 8.70 -11.34 3.97
CA PRO A 9 8.73 -12.38 5.01
C PRO A 9 9.63 -12.05 6.20
N GLU A 10 10.74 -11.35 5.97
CA GLU A 10 11.64 -10.96 7.05
C GLU A 10 11.04 -9.84 7.92
N LEU A 11 10.35 -8.88 7.30
CA LEU A 11 9.65 -7.83 8.01
C LEU A 11 8.51 -8.41 8.86
N GLU A 12 7.80 -9.42 8.37
CA GLU A 12 6.76 -10.10 9.13
C GLU A 12 7.32 -10.77 10.39
N LYS A 13 8.47 -11.45 10.30
CA LYS A 13 9.17 -12.04 11.47
C LYS A 13 9.62 -10.99 12.48
N GLN A 14 10.17 -9.87 12.00
CA GLN A 14 10.58 -8.77 12.89
C GLN A 14 9.39 -8.19 13.63
N LEU A 15 8.26 -8.05 12.93
CA LEU A 15 7.03 -7.52 13.49
C LEU A 15 6.39 -8.47 14.51
N ASP A 16 6.52 -9.79 14.31
CA ASP A 16 6.14 -10.80 15.30
C ASP A 16 6.96 -10.69 16.59
N ARG A 17 8.28 -10.58 16.47
CA ARG A 17 9.16 -10.42 17.65
C ARG A 17 8.85 -9.13 18.40
N LEU A 18 8.60 -8.04 17.67
CA LEU A 18 8.22 -6.76 18.25
C LEU A 18 6.89 -6.87 19.00
N ALA A 19 5.88 -7.45 18.37
CA ALA A 19 4.56 -7.63 18.97
C ALA A 19 4.64 -8.47 20.26
N GLN A 20 5.41 -9.55 20.24
CA GLN A 20 5.68 -10.36 21.43
C GLN A 20 6.36 -9.55 22.54
N SER A 21 7.39 -8.76 22.21
CA SER A 21 8.11 -7.94 23.20
C SER A 21 7.23 -6.86 23.86
N LEU A 22 6.22 -6.38 23.13
CA LEU A 22 5.29 -5.36 23.59
C LEU A 22 4.02 -5.94 24.24
N GLY A 23 3.85 -7.27 24.22
CA GLY A 23 2.61 -7.93 24.66
C GLY A 23 1.38 -7.55 23.83
N LYS A 24 1.58 -7.17 22.56
CA LYS A 24 0.52 -6.74 21.63
C LYS A 24 0.31 -7.77 20.52
N THR A 25 -0.81 -7.69 19.83
CA THR A 25 -1.00 -8.43 18.58
C THR A 25 -0.24 -7.73 17.45
N ARG A 26 0.19 -8.50 16.45
CA ARG A 26 0.84 -7.94 15.25
C ARG A 26 -0.03 -6.89 14.55
N SER A 27 -1.35 -7.11 14.46
CA SER A 27 -2.27 -6.13 13.87
C SER A 27 -2.37 -4.85 14.68
N ALA A 28 -2.27 -4.90 16.02
CA ALA A 28 -2.21 -3.70 16.85
C ALA A 28 -0.93 -2.90 16.60
N CYS A 29 0.23 -3.57 16.55
CA CYS A 29 1.50 -2.92 16.23
C CYS A 29 1.48 -2.25 14.84
N VAL A 30 0.95 -2.93 13.82
CA VAL A 30 0.82 -2.37 12.46
C VAL A 30 -0.10 -1.15 12.46
N ARG A 31 -1.27 -1.23 13.12
CA ARG A 31 -2.22 -0.10 13.19
C ARG A 31 -1.61 1.12 13.88
N GLU A 32 -0.90 0.92 14.99
CA GLU A 32 -0.20 1.99 15.68
C GLU A 32 0.90 2.60 14.80
N ALA A 33 1.69 1.77 14.10
CA ALA A 33 2.72 2.25 13.20
C ALA A 33 2.13 3.11 12.07
N ILE A 34 1.02 2.68 11.46
CA ILE A 34 0.30 3.44 10.43
C ILE A 34 -0.24 4.75 11.01
N ALA A 35 -0.88 4.72 12.18
CA ALA A 35 -1.40 5.92 12.84
C ALA A 35 -0.29 6.93 13.16
N ASN A 36 0.83 6.46 13.72
CA ASN A 36 2.00 7.28 14.04
C ASN A 36 2.67 7.84 12.80
N TYR A 37 2.62 7.13 11.68
CA TYR A 37 3.11 7.61 10.41
C TYR A 37 2.22 8.73 9.87
N LEU A 38 0.91 8.50 9.79
CA LEU A 38 -0.06 9.45 9.27
C LEU A 38 -0.14 10.72 10.11
N ALA A 39 0.00 10.62 11.44
CA ALA A 39 -0.01 11.77 12.35
C ALA A 39 1.12 12.79 12.11
N ARG A 40 2.14 12.43 11.31
CA ARG A 40 3.22 13.35 10.92
C ARG A 40 2.82 14.28 9.78
N PHE A 41 1.72 14.00 9.11
CA PHE A 41 1.22 14.74 7.97
C PHE A 41 -0.08 15.44 8.36
N ASP A 42 -0.30 16.63 7.79
CA ASP A 42 -1.54 17.38 7.98
C ASP A 42 -2.48 17.15 6.80
N GLY A 43 -3.76 16.90 7.09
CA GLY A 43 -4.79 16.62 6.10
C GLY A 43 -4.38 15.59 5.04
N ASP A 44 -4.41 16.02 3.78
CA ASP A 44 -4.24 15.15 2.59
C ASP A 44 -2.81 15.15 2.05
N GLU A 45 -1.84 15.74 2.75
CA GLU A 45 -0.48 15.93 2.22
C GLU A 45 0.20 14.60 1.88
N GLU A 46 0.06 13.58 2.74
CA GLU A 46 0.62 12.26 2.44
C GLU A 46 -0.09 11.58 1.27
N ALA A 47 -1.40 11.78 1.12
CA ALA A 47 -2.15 11.23 0.00
C ALA A 47 -1.65 11.82 -1.33
N LYS A 48 -1.50 13.15 -1.40
CA LYS A 48 -0.94 13.83 -2.57
C LYS A 48 0.46 13.33 -2.90
N ARG A 49 1.32 13.21 -1.88
CA ARG A 49 2.70 12.72 -2.04
C ARG A 49 2.74 11.31 -2.62
N GLN A 50 1.93 10.39 -2.09
CA GLN A 50 1.83 9.02 -2.60
C GLN A 50 1.26 8.99 -4.01
N SER A 51 0.24 9.79 -4.32
CA SER A 51 -0.29 9.91 -5.69
C SER A 51 0.77 10.38 -6.68
N SER A 52 1.58 11.38 -6.32
CA SER A 52 2.69 11.85 -7.16
C SER A 52 3.76 10.77 -7.37
N LEU A 53 4.11 10.00 -6.33
CA LEU A 53 5.08 8.90 -6.45
C LEU A 53 4.56 7.79 -7.36
N ILE A 54 3.28 7.41 -7.22
CA ILE A 54 2.64 6.40 -8.07
C ILE A 54 2.65 6.88 -9.53
N ALA A 55 2.22 8.11 -9.79
CA ALA A 55 2.21 8.70 -11.13
C ALA A 55 3.62 8.80 -11.75
N ALA A 56 4.65 9.05 -10.94
CA ALA A 56 6.04 9.03 -11.40
C ALA A 56 6.57 7.61 -11.64
N SER A 57 6.08 6.62 -10.88
CA SER A 57 6.50 5.22 -10.97
C SER A 57 5.75 4.40 -12.02
N SER A 58 4.69 4.95 -12.60
CA SER A 58 3.89 4.26 -13.62
C SER A 58 4.63 4.22 -14.96
N THR A 59 5.67 3.39 -15.04
CA THR A 59 6.32 2.99 -16.30
C THR A 59 5.56 1.87 -16.99
N GLN A 60 4.57 1.25 -16.32
CA GLN A 60 3.68 0.28 -16.94
C GLN A 60 2.36 0.96 -17.32
N PRO A 61 1.98 0.98 -18.61
CA PRO A 61 0.65 1.40 -19.00
C PRO A 61 -0.34 0.41 -18.37
N TRP A 62 -1.15 0.95 -17.47
CA TRP A 62 -2.36 0.34 -16.90
C TRP A 62 -3.42 -0.03 -17.94
N SER A 63 -3.23 0.37 -19.20
CA SER A 63 -4.03 -0.04 -20.33
C SER A 63 -3.45 -1.31 -20.97
N GLU A 64 -4.18 -2.41 -20.86
CA GLU A 64 -4.07 -3.48 -21.86
C GLU A 64 -4.27 -2.85 -23.25
N PRO A 65 -3.48 -3.22 -24.27
CA PRO A 65 -3.76 -2.77 -25.63
C PRO A 65 -5.19 -3.20 -25.98
N LEU A 66 -6.02 -2.22 -26.34
CA LEU A 66 -7.37 -2.47 -26.82
C LEU A 66 -7.28 -3.47 -27.99
N PRO A 67 -8.13 -4.51 -28.03
CA PRO A 67 -8.21 -5.37 -29.19
C PRO A 67 -8.45 -4.50 -30.43
N ASP A 68 -7.82 -4.87 -31.53
CA ASP A 68 -8.05 -4.22 -32.82
C ASP A 68 -9.50 -4.52 -33.24
N TRP A 69 -10.43 -3.61 -32.94
CA TRP A 69 -11.87 -3.78 -33.17
C TRP A 69 -12.30 -3.47 -34.60
N ASP A 70 -11.37 -3.43 -35.55
CA ASP A 70 -11.63 -3.10 -36.95
C ASP A 70 -12.56 -4.10 -37.68
N ASP A 71 -13.03 -5.17 -37.02
CA ASP A 71 -13.77 -6.27 -37.65
C ASP A 71 -15.23 -6.48 -37.17
N TRP A 72 -15.85 -5.52 -36.45
CA TRP A 72 -17.28 -5.67 -36.05
C TRP A 72 -18.30 -5.14 -37.07
N THR A 73 -17.89 -4.83 -38.30
CA THR A 73 -18.82 -4.41 -39.37
C THR A 73 -18.65 -5.17 -40.68
N ALA A 74 -17.92 -6.29 -40.69
CA ALA A 74 -17.76 -7.17 -41.85
C ALA A 74 -18.77 -8.33 -41.88
#